data_AF-A0A953X5Y3-F1
#
_entry.id   AF-A0A953X5Y3-F1
#
_cell.length_a   1.000
_cell.length_b   1.000
_cell.length_c   1.000
_cell.angle_alpha   90.00
_cell.angle_beta   90.00
_cell.angle_gamma   90.00
#
_symmetry.space_group_name_H-M   'P 1'
#
loop_
_entity.id
_entity.type
_entity.pdbx_description
1 polymer ?
#
loop_
_entity_poly.entity_id
_entity_poly.type
_entity_poly.pdbx_seq_one_letter_code
_entity_poly.pdbx_strand_id
1 'polypeptide(L)'
;MQASPKRRVEPGARLSDEALQQGAPQRQQARIPGVPGISRILVVASAKGGVGKSTVSVNLAAALAKAGMKVGLMDADIYGPSIPTMLGTVGQVPEASPRNKLMPIVAHGLKTVSIGNLSDP
;
A
#
# COMPACT_ATOMS: atom_id res chain seq x y z
N MET A 1 43.60 -6.82 23.88
CA MET A 1 42.16 -7.15 23.82
C MET A 1 42.03 -8.49 23.11
N GLN A 2 41.81 -9.59 23.84
CA GLN A 2 41.76 -10.95 23.25
C GLN A 2 40.33 -11.27 22.80
N ALA A 3 40.18 -11.67 21.53
CA ALA A 3 38.88 -12.09 20.99
C ALA A 3 38.48 -13.45 21.58
N SER A 4 37.28 -13.53 22.15
CA SER A 4 36.73 -14.78 22.69
C SER A 4 36.49 -15.81 21.57
N PRO A 5 36.83 -17.09 21.77
CA PRO A 5 36.69 -18.10 20.73
C PRO A 5 35.20 -18.38 20.46
N LYS A 6 34.80 -18.36 19.19
CA LYS A 6 33.43 -18.69 18.78
C LYS A 6 33.18 -20.18 19.04
N ARG A 7 32.32 -20.49 20.01
CA ARG A 7 31.93 -21.86 20.36
C ARG A 7 31.00 -22.43 19.28
N ARG A 8 31.19 -23.70 18.94
CA ARG A 8 30.32 -24.45 18.02
C ARG A 8 28.95 -24.68 18.68
N VAL A 9 27.89 -24.62 17.87
CA VAL A 9 26.53 -24.94 18.32
C VAL A 9 26.36 -26.45 18.50
N GLU A 10 25.77 -26.85 19.64
CA GLU A 10 25.54 -28.25 19.98
C GLU A 10 24.15 -28.73 19.54
N PRO A 11 23.95 -30.04 19.29
CA PRO A 11 22.62 -30.60 19.02
C PRO A 11 21.64 -30.31 20.16
N GLY A 12 20.50 -29.70 19.83
CA GLY A 12 19.50 -29.25 20.81
C GLY A 12 19.63 -27.78 21.24
N ALA A 13 20.63 -27.06 20.73
CA ALA A 13 20.72 -25.61 20.91
C ALA A 13 19.46 -24.92 20.36
N ARG A 14 18.89 -24.03 21.18
CA ARG A 14 17.75 -23.18 20.80
C ARG A 14 18.24 -21.74 20.64
N LEU A 15 17.47 -20.96 19.89
CA LEU A 15 17.65 -19.52 19.80
C LEU A 15 17.52 -18.90 21.19
N SER A 16 18.28 -17.84 21.47
CA SER A 16 18.10 -17.06 22.70
C SER A 16 16.72 -16.41 22.72
N ASP A 17 16.20 -16.12 23.91
CA ASP A 17 14.93 -15.42 24.07
C ASP A 17 14.93 -14.07 23.33
N GLU A 18 16.09 -13.41 23.27
CA GLU A 18 16.31 -12.18 22.51
C GLU A 18 16.16 -12.41 21.00
N ALA A 19 16.75 -13.48 20.45
CA ALA A 19 16.63 -13.83 19.04
C ALA A 19 15.20 -14.25 18.68
N LEU A 20 14.47 -14.88 19.62
CA LEU A 20 13.04 -15.20 19.45
C LEU A 20 12.16 -13.93 19.45
N GLN A 21 12.58 -12.88 20.17
CA GLN A 21 11.84 -11.60 20.25
C GLN A 21 12.16 -10.63 19.11
N GLN A 22 13.27 -10.80 18.37
CA GLN A 22 13.68 -9.95 17.25
C GLN A 22 12.67 -9.89 16.07
N GLY A 23 11.64 -10.75 16.07
CA GLY A 23 10.57 -10.76 15.05
C GLY A 23 9.23 -10.20 15.51
N ALA A 24 9.09 -9.76 16.77
CA ALA A 24 7.85 -9.19 17.27
C ALA A 24 7.91 -7.66 17.20
N PRO A 25 7.45 -7.01 16.10
CA PRO A 25 7.39 -5.57 16.07
C PRO A 25 6.51 -5.13 17.24
N GLN A 26 7.11 -4.43 18.22
CA GLN A 26 6.34 -3.71 19.22
C GLN A 26 5.40 -2.80 18.44
N ARG A 27 4.10 -3.10 18.48
CA ARG A 27 3.06 -2.26 17.88
C ARG A 27 2.98 -0.95 18.67
N GLN A 28 3.97 -0.09 18.55
CA GLN A 28 3.76 1.34 18.68
C GLN A 28 3.01 1.78 17.43
N GLN A 29 1.73 1.42 17.37
CA GLN A 29 0.81 2.06 16.46
C GLN A 29 0.66 3.48 16.97
N ALA A 30 1.40 4.42 16.36
CA ALA A 30 0.98 5.80 16.36
C ALA A 30 -0.51 5.78 15.96
N ARG A 31 -1.39 6.15 16.89
CA ARG A 31 -2.83 6.21 16.63
C ARG A 31 -3.08 7.41 15.74
N ILE A 32 -2.83 7.25 14.45
CA ILE A 32 -3.31 8.18 13.44
C ILE A 32 -4.85 8.12 13.53
N PRO A 33 -5.54 9.25 13.77
CA PRO A 33 -6.99 9.28 13.75
C PRO A 33 -7.48 8.66 12.45
N GLY A 34 -8.26 7.58 12.55
CA GLY A 34 -8.76 6.87 11.38
C GLY A 34 -9.69 7.75 10.55
N VAL A 35 -9.78 7.46 9.25
CA VAL A 35 -10.78 8.10 8.37
C VAL A 35 -12.15 7.48 8.68
N PRO A 36 -13.19 8.27 9.02
CA PRO A 36 -14.53 7.75 9.28
C PRO A 36 -15.04 6.88 8.12
N GLY A 37 -15.58 5.71 8.44
CA GLY A 37 -16.08 4.75 7.44
C GLY A 37 -15.00 3.88 6.78
N ILE A 38 -13.72 4.06 7.11
CA ILE A 38 -12.61 3.23 6.61
C ILE A 38 -12.10 2.31 7.72
N SER A 39 -12.22 1.00 7.53
CA SER A 39 -11.80 0.00 8.51
C SER A 39 -10.29 -0.23 8.53
N ARG A 40 -9.63 -0.11 7.36
CA ARG A 40 -8.21 -0.37 7.17
C ARG A 40 -7.64 0.56 6.10
N ILE A 41 -6.44 1.08 6.35
CA ILE A 41 -5.65 1.83 5.37
C ILE A 41 -4.36 1.04 5.12
N LEU A 42 -4.13 0.68 3.86
CA LEU A 42 -2.92 -0.01 3.43
C LEU A 42 -2.08 0.96 2.59
N VAL A 43 -0.88 1.28 3.06
CA VAL A 43 0.04 2.17 2.36
C VAL A 43 1.02 1.33 1.56
N VAL A 44 1.06 1.55 0.25
CA VAL A 44 2.07 0.96 -0.64
C VAL A 44 3.00 2.08 -1.10
N ALA A 45 4.26 2.01 -0.73
CA ALA A 45 5.26 3.05 -1.01
C ALA A 45 6.56 2.44 -1.54
N SER A 46 7.33 3.23 -2.29
CA SER A 46 8.70 2.90 -2.69
C SER A 46 9.58 4.15 -2.71
N ALA A 47 10.88 3.97 -2.48
CA ALA A 47 11.86 5.06 -2.56
C ALA A 47 12.47 5.22 -3.98
N LYS A 48 12.00 4.42 -4.95
CA LYS A 48 12.54 4.39 -6.31
C LYS A 48 11.41 4.16 -7.32
N GLY A 49 11.52 4.79 -8.49
CA GLY A 49 10.65 4.56 -9.64
C GLY A 49 10.88 3.17 -10.27
N GLY A 50 9.85 2.61 -10.91
CA GLY A 50 9.96 1.36 -11.67
C GLY A 50 10.03 0.06 -10.86
N VAL A 51 9.88 0.11 -9.52
CA VAL A 51 9.91 -1.11 -8.67
C VAL A 51 8.57 -1.87 -8.62
N GLY A 52 7.57 -1.43 -9.37
CA GLY A 52 6.24 -2.06 -9.41
C GLY A 52 5.28 -1.65 -8.30
N LYS A 53 5.49 -0.50 -7.62
CA LYS A 53 4.57 0.06 -6.61
C LYS A 53 3.12 0.04 -7.08
N SER A 54 2.84 0.67 -8.22
CA SER A 54 1.48 0.78 -8.76
C SER A 54 0.91 -0.58 -9.18
N THR A 55 1.76 -1.46 -9.70
CA THR A 55 1.40 -2.84 -10.01
C THR A 55 0.91 -3.60 -8.78
N VAL A 56 1.64 -3.51 -7.67
CA VAL A 56 1.26 -4.12 -6.41
C VAL A 56 -0.02 -3.48 -5.87
N SER A 57 -0.13 -2.15 -5.88
CA SER A 57 -1.31 -1.44 -5.39
C SER A 57 -2.59 -1.84 -6.12
N VAL A 58 -2.57 -1.83 -7.45
CA VAL A 58 -3.73 -2.16 -8.29
C VAL A 58 -4.14 -3.62 -8.10
N ASN A 59 -3.19 -4.56 -8.17
CA ASN A 59 -3.51 -5.98 -8.04
C ASN A 59 -3.98 -6.35 -6.63
N LEU A 60 -3.39 -5.74 -5.60
CA LEU A 60 -3.85 -5.93 -4.23
C LEU A 60 -5.29 -5.42 -4.06
N ALA A 61 -5.59 -4.22 -4.57
CA ALA A 61 -6.94 -3.66 -4.53
C ALA A 61 -7.95 -4.55 -5.27
N ALA A 62 -7.60 -5.01 -6.49
CA ALA A 62 -8.43 -5.89 -7.29
C ALA A 62 -8.68 -7.24 -6.60
N ALA A 63 -7.66 -7.83 -5.97
CA ALA A 63 -7.80 -9.09 -5.23
C ALA A 63 -8.73 -8.94 -4.01
N LEU A 64 -8.60 -7.84 -3.25
CA LEU A 64 -9.47 -7.55 -2.11
C LEU A 64 -10.91 -7.30 -2.55
N ALA A 65 -11.12 -6.57 -3.66
CA ALA A 65 -12.45 -6.36 -4.23
C ALA A 65 -13.08 -7.66 -4.73
N LYS A 66 -12.30 -8.52 -5.40
CA LYS A 66 -12.74 -9.86 -5.83
C LYS A 66 -13.09 -10.77 -4.65
N ALA A 67 -12.45 -10.58 -3.49
CA ALA A 67 -12.81 -11.24 -2.24
C ALA A 67 -14.08 -10.66 -1.56
N GLY A 68 -14.80 -9.75 -2.22
CA GLY A 68 -16.06 -9.17 -1.74
C GLY A 68 -15.89 -7.97 -0.81
N MET A 69 -14.68 -7.43 -0.67
CA MET A 69 -14.44 -6.26 0.19
C MET A 69 -14.80 -4.96 -0.52
N LYS A 70 -15.24 -3.95 0.26
CA LYS A 70 -15.39 -2.58 -0.24
C LYS A 70 -14.01 -1.92 -0.29
N VAL A 71 -13.51 -1.65 -1.48
CA VAL A 71 -12.14 -1.15 -1.70
C VAL A 71 -12.18 0.18 -2.44
N GLY A 72 -11.41 1.15 -1.93
CA GLY A 72 -11.02 2.35 -2.65
C GLY A 72 -9.52 2.32 -2.93
N LEU A 73 -9.10 2.85 -4.07
CA LEU A 73 -7.70 2.99 -4.45
C LEU A 73 -7.38 4.46 -4.67
N MET A 74 -6.39 4.99 -3.94
CA MET A 74 -5.93 6.37 -4.07
C MET A 74 -4.48 6.39 -4.52
N ASP A 75 -4.19 7.11 -5.61
CA ASP A 75 -2.85 7.36 -6.11
C ASP A 75 -2.48 8.84 -5.90
N ALA A 76 -1.33 9.08 -5.28
CA ALA A 76 -0.75 10.41 -5.08
C ALA A 76 0.47 10.64 -5.99
N ASP A 77 0.76 9.71 -6.91
CA ASP A 77 1.89 9.79 -7.82
C ASP A 77 1.61 10.80 -8.95
N ILE A 78 2.31 11.94 -8.93
CA ILE A 78 2.25 12.99 -9.96
C ILE A 78 3.08 12.58 -11.19
N TYR A 79 4.08 11.72 -11.03
CA TYR A 79 5.12 11.50 -12.04
C TYR A 79 4.82 10.33 -12.99
N GLY A 80 3.65 9.71 -12.91
CA GLY A 80 3.26 8.73 -13.90
C GLY A 80 1.78 8.36 -13.84
N PRO A 81 1.06 8.36 -14.99
CA PRO A 81 -0.32 7.91 -15.07
C PRO A 81 -0.45 6.38 -14.95
N SER A 82 0.37 5.75 -14.09
CA SER A 82 0.49 4.29 -13.99
C SER A 82 -0.83 3.64 -13.61
N ILE A 83 -1.53 4.17 -12.61
CA ILE A 83 -2.84 3.63 -12.21
C ILE A 83 -3.92 3.85 -13.28
N PRO A 84 -4.10 5.06 -13.86
CA PRO A 84 -5.03 5.26 -14.96
C PRO A 84 -4.78 4.31 -16.14
N THR A 85 -3.52 4.12 -16.53
CA THR A 85 -3.13 3.20 -17.60
C THR A 85 -3.46 1.75 -17.26
N MET A 86 -3.12 1.30 -16.05
CA MET A 86 -3.39 -0.08 -15.62
C MET A 86 -4.88 -0.41 -15.48
N LEU A 87 -5.71 0.59 -15.17
CA LEU A 87 -7.16 0.41 -15.03
C LEU A 87 -7.94 0.73 -16.31
N GLY A 88 -7.27 1.13 -17.39
CA GLY A 88 -7.92 1.53 -18.64
C GLY A 88 -8.77 2.80 -18.52
N THR A 89 -8.41 3.71 -17.60
CA THR A 89 -9.15 4.95 -17.31
C THR A 89 -8.38 6.20 -17.75
N VAL A 90 -7.39 6.07 -18.63
CA VAL A 90 -6.67 7.21 -19.22
C VAL A 90 -7.66 8.13 -19.95
N GLY A 91 -7.51 9.45 -19.77
CA GLY A 91 -8.40 10.45 -20.37
C GLY A 91 -9.75 10.62 -19.68
N GLN A 92 -10.09 9.78 -18.69
CA GLN A 92 -11.25 10.02 -17.84
C GLN A 92 -10.92 11.09 -16.80
N VAL A 93 -11.81 12.08 -16.68
CA VAL A 93 -11.68 13.16 -15.70
C VAL A 93 -12.72 12.94 -14.59
N PRO A 94 -12.32 12.94 -13.31
CA PRO A 94 -13.25 12.85 -12.19
C PRO A 94 -14.23 14.03 -12.18
N GLU A 95 -15.52 13.73 -12.03
CA GLU A 95 -16.54 14.77 -11.86
C GLU A 95 -16.48 15.39 -10.45
N ALA A 96 -16.94 16.64 -10.33
CA ALA A 96 -17.20 17.24 -9.04
C ALA A 96 -18.67 17.02 -8.64
N SER A 97 -18.89 16.54 -7.41
CA SER A 97 -20.24 16.48 -6.83
C SER A 97 -20.81 17.88 -6.57
N PRO A 98 -22.13 18.03 -6.34
CA PRO A 98 -22.76 19.32 -6.00
C PRO A 98 -22.17 20.01 -4.76
N ARG A 99 -21.46 19.26 -3.90
CA ARG A 99 -20.76 19.76 -2.72
C ARG A 99 -19.27 19.98 -2.97
N ASN A 100 -18.87 20.14 -4.23
CA ASN A 100 -17.50 20.34 -4.70
C ASN A 100 -16.51 19.27 -4.20
N LYS A 101 -16.96 18.02 -4.11
CA LYS A 101 -16.10 16.86 -3.79
C LYS A 101 -15.82 16.06 -5.05
N LEU A 102 -14.57 15.64 -5.21
CA LEU A 102 -14.13 14.78 -6.30
C LEU A 102 -14.83 13.42 -6.22
N MET A 103 -15.56 13.07 -7.28
CA MET A 103 -16.23 11.79 -7.44
C MET A 103 -15.23 10.76 -7.98
N PRO A 104 -15.10 9.58 -7.36
CA PRO A 104 -14.15 8.59 -7.80
C PRO A 104 -14.54 8.01 -9.16
N ILE A 105 -13.55 7.74 -10.00
CA ILE A 105 -13.73 6.94 -11.21
C ILE A 105 -13.95 5.48 -10.79
N VAL A 106 -14.82 4.76 -11.49
CA VAL A 106 -15.11 3.35 -11.19
C VAL A 106 -14.52 2.47 -12.28
N ALA A 107 -13.62 1.56 -11.91
CA ALA A 107 -13.02 0.60 -12.83
C ALA A 107 -12.79 -0.74 -12.13
N HIS A 108 -13.13 -1.85 -12.78
CA HIS A 108 -12.94 -3.20 -12.24
C HIS A 108 -13.54 -3.42 -10.83
N GLY A 109 -14.65 -2.73 -10.51
CA GLY A 109 -15.28 -2.77 -9.19
C GLY A 109 -14.56 -1.94 -8.11
N LEU A 110 -13.51 -1.22 -8.46
CA LEU A 110 -12.76 -0.30 -7.59
C LEU A 110 -13.27 1.13 -7.78
N LYS A 111 -13.36 1.87 -6.66
CA LYS A 111 -13.50 3.34 -6.68
C LYS A 111 -12.11 3.95 -6.60
N THR A 112 -11.71 4.70 -7.62
CA THR A 112 -10.35 5.18 -7.77
C THR A 112 -10.27 6.70 -7.83
N VAL A 113 -9.25 7.25 -7.18
CA VAL A 113 -8.85 8.65 -7.29
C VAL A 113 -7.36 8.65 -7.57
N SER A 114 -6.95 9.26 -8.68
CA SER A 114 -5.56 9.29 -9.10
C SER A 114 -5.20 10.68 -9.60
N ILE A 115 -4.03 11.18 -9.20
CA ILE A 115 -3.48 12.42 -9.76
C ILE A 115 -3.25 12.28 -11.27
N GLY A 116 -2.87 11.09 -11.76
CA GLY A 116 -2.70 10.85 -13.19
C GLY A 116 -3.99 10.95 -14.02
N ASN A 117 -5.17 11.04 -13.39
CA ASN A 117 -6.45 11.36 -14.05
C ASN A 117 -6.75 12.87 -14.10
N LEU A 118 -5.95 13.69 -13.41
CA LEU A 118 -6.11 15.13 -13.29
C LEU A 118 -5.01 15.91 -14.02
N SER A 119 -3.93 15.24 -14.42
CA SER A 119 -2.86 15.80 -15.25
C SER A 119 -3.21 15.65 -16.74
N ASP A 120 -3.00 16.70 -17.53
CA ASP A 120 -2.99 16.59 -18.99
C ASP A 120 -1.91 15.56 -19.43
N PRO A 121 -2.15 14.79 -20.50
CA PRO A 121 -1.18 13.85 -21.04
C PRO A 121 0.10 14.51 -21.57
#